data_AF-A0A952I3R9-F1
#
_entry.id   AF-A0A952I3R9-F1
#
_cell.length_a   1.000
_cell.length_b   1.000
_cell.length_c   1.000
_cell.angle_alpha   90.00
_cell.angle_beta   90.00
_cell.angle_gamma   90.00
#
_symmetry.space_group_name_H-M   'P 1'
#
loop_
_entity.id
_entity.type
_entity.pdbx_description
1 polymer ?
#
loop_
_entity_poly.entity_id
_entity_poly.type
_entity_poly.pdbx_seq_one_letter_code
_entity_poly.pdbx_strand_id
1 'polypeptide(L)'
;IDKILANVNRSYSSWLFSATMPEEINGIVNKYLKKELIKVGVGKAKTTNKGIEHRVIELLAEEKLNVLLHFLTRFGNQKGIIFCRTKTGVQKLYKQLSANKFTCGAIHGDLPQGLRNKVMDQYRNGNISLLLATDIASRGVDVQEVAFVIQYHLPDTSDAYTHRSGRTSRAGKTGISLTFVFPEEMEKWNQIKKDLNLKIIQIDVPSVKDQLVNKAILWGRKIAKSKPLGAKIDDSSKEDFKNELKHLSKEELIEKMLATYLREQQG
;
A
#
# COMPACT_ATOMS: atom_id res chain seq x y z
N ILE A 1 18.15 16.95 25.86
CA ILE A 1 17.81 18.39 25.73
C ILE A 1 18.64 19.21 26.73
N ASP A 2 18.56 18.91 28.03
CA ASP A 2 19.37 19.59 29.07
C ASP A 2 20.87 19.69 28.73
N LYS A 3 21.52 18.58 28.33
CA LYS A 3 22.95 18.57 27.92
C LYS A 3 23.27 19.44 26.71
N ILE A 4 22.32 19.64 25.80
CA ILE A 4 22.50 20.45 24.59
C ILE A 4 22.33 21.93 24.97
N LEU A 5 21.25 22.26 25.69
CA LEU A 5 20.95 23.63 26.13
C LEU A 5 22.00 24.17 27.10
N ALA A 6 22.61 23.32 27.94
CA ALA A 6 23.69 23.70 28.84
C ALA A 6 24.95 24.23 28.11
N ASN A 7 25.11 23.89 26.83
CA ASN A 7 26.24 24.34 26.00
C ASN A 7 25.87 25.48 25.03
N VAL A 8 24.63 25.99 25.07
CA VAL A 8 24.21 27.10 24.21
C VAL A 8 24.55 28.41 24.90
N ASN A 9 25.66 29.04 24.48
CA ASN A 9 26.05 30.37 24.93
C ASN A 9 25.31 31.43 24.11
N ARG A 10 24.51 32.26 24.81
CA ARG A 10 23.70 33.44 24.36
C ARG A 10 22.21 33.19 24.08
N SER A 11 21.44 34.28 24.24
CA SER A 11 20.02 34.40 23.91
C SER A 11 19.67 33.70 22.60
N TYR A 12 18.84 32.67 22.69
CA TYR A 12 18.35 31.89 21.56
C TYR A 12 16.83 32.04 21.42
N SER A 13 16.35 31.95 20.18
CA SER A 13 14.92 31.85 19.89
C SER A 13 14.56 30.38 19.73
N SER A 14 13.65 29.88 20.55
CA SER A 14 13.21 28.48 20.52
C SER A 14 11.93 28.33 19.70
N TRP A 15 11.96 27.41 18.75
CA TRP A 15 10.80 27.03 17.95
C TRP A 15 10.56 25.53 18.15
N LEU A 16 9.33 25.18 18.52
CA LEU A 16 8.93 23.78 18.68
C LEU A 16 7.83 23.49 17.66
N PHE A 17 8.13 22.55 16.76
CA PHE A 17 7.17 22.04 15.79
C PHE A 17 6.78 20.64 16.22
N SER A 18 5.50 20.41 16.47
CA SER A 18 4.97 19.09 16.75
C SER A 18 3.68 18.85 16.00
N ALA A 19 3.53 17.66 15.43
CA ALA A 19 2.30 17.23 14.78
C ALA A 19 1.22 16.92 15.83
N THR A 20 1.61 16.49 17.03
CA THR A 20 0.73 16.18 18.15
C THR A 20 1.23 16.76 19.46
N MET A 21 0.33 16.89 20.43
CA MET A 21 0.63 17.50 21.73
C MET A 21 0.30 16.53 22.88
N PRO A 22 1.04 15.41 23.02
CA PRO A 22 0.95 14.55 24.20
C PRO A 22 1.56 15.23 25.44
N GLU A 23 1.31 14.68 26.63
CA GLU A 23 1.78 15.26 27.90
C GLU A 23 3.30 15.41 27.96
N GLU A 24 4.09 14.51 27.37
CA GLU A 24 5.55 14.65 27.40
C GLU A 24 6.02 15.89 26.61
N ILE A 25 5.38 16.19 25.48
CA ILE A 25 5.65 17.40 24.69
C ILE A 25 5.20 18.64 25.45
N ASN A 26 4.07 18.58 26.16
CA ASN A 26 3.66 19.67 27.06
C ASN A 26 4.68 19.89 28.19
N GLY A 27 5.26 18.82 28.73
CA GLY A 27 6.35 18.88 29.70
C GLY A 27 7.59 19.58 29.13
N ILE A 28 7.96 19.28 27.88
CA ILE A 28 9.08 19.95 27.18
C ILE A 28 8.77 21.43 26.95
N VAL A 29 7.57 21.76 26.50
CA VAL A 29 7.12 23.16 26.30
C VAL A 29 7.25 23.94 27.61
N ASN A 30 6.75 23.39 28.70
CA ASN A 30 6.76 24.05 30.00
C ASN A 30 8.16 24.15 30.60
N LYS A 31 9.03 23.16 30.37
CA LYS A 31 10.38 23.12 30.95
C LYS A 31 11.39 23.97 30.17
N TYR A 32 11.27 24.06 28.85
CA TYR A 32 12.33 24.60 28.00
C TYR A 32 11.96 25.83 27.15
N LEU A 33 10.67 26.14 26.99
CA LEU A 33 10.24 27.34 26.26
C LEU A 33 9.95 28.49 27.23
N LYS A 34 10.07 29.73 26.73
CA LYS A 34 9.73 30.93 27.50
C LYS A 34 8.24 30.94 27.84
N LYS A 35 7.88 31.56 28.97
CA LYS A 35 6.48 31.72 29.41
C LYS A 35 5.61 32.45 28.36
N GLU A 36 6.19 33.41 27.65
CA GLU A 36 5.54 34.20 26.59
C GLU A 36 5.59 33.49 25.21
N LEU A 37 5.34 32.19 25.18
CA LEU A 37 5.33 31.45 23.91
C LEU A 37 4.05 31.73 23.13
N ILE A 38 4.18 31.95 21.83
CA ILE A 38 3.04 32.05 20.91
C ILE A 38 2.69 30.63 20.45
N LYS A 39 1.52 30.14 20.86
CA LYS A 39 0.94 28.87 20.37
C LYS A 39 0.18 29.13 19.08
N VAL A 40 0.74 28.69 17.96
CA VAL A 40 0.03 28.63 16.68
C VAL A 40 -0.45 27.20 16.49
N GLY A 41 -1.76 26.99 16.64
CA GLY A 41 -2.41 25.71 16.41
C GLY A 41 -3.39 25.81 15.25
N VAL A 42 -3.21 25.01 14.21
CA VAL A 42 -4.26 24.80 13.21
C VAL A 42 -5.24 23.78 13.80
N GLY A 43 -6.53 24.16 13.86
CA GLY A 43 -7.56 23.53 14.68
C GLY A 43 -7.56 21.99 14.69
N LYS A 44 -7.62 21.43 15.90
CA LYS A 44 -7.98 20.03 16.14
C LYS A 44 -9.46 19.85 15.83
N ALA A 45 -9.75 19.05 14.83
CA ALA A 45 -10.41 17.81 15.13
C ALA A 45 -9.50 16.71 14.56
N LYS A 46 -9.34 15.61 15.29
CA LYS A 46 -9.09 14.31 14.65
C LYS A 46 -10.35 13.96 13.83
N THR A 47 -10.77 14.83 12.91
CA THR A 47 -11.72 14.47 11.88
C THR A 47 -10.95 13.55 10.99
N THR A 48 -11.22 12.26 11.14
CA THR A 48 -11.27 11.37 9.99
C THR A 48 -11.78 12.17 8.80
N ASN A 49 -10.96 12.27 7.75
CA ASN A 49 -11.40 12.90 6.51
C ASN A 49 -12.73 12.24 6.12
N LYS A 50 -13.83 13.01 6.13
CA LYS A 50 -15.20 12.46 6.03
C LYS A 50 -15.45 11.64 4.75
N GLY A 51 -14.59 11.74 3.74
CA GLY A 51 -14.67 10.97 2.50
C GLY A 51 -13.84 9.69 2.45
N ILE A 52 -13.14 9.30 3.52
CA ILE A 52 -12.40 8.03 3.55
C ILE A 52 -13.29 6.92 4.11
N GLU A 53 -13.48 5.88 3.30
CA GLU A 53 -14.05 4.62 3.73
C GLU A 53 -12.94 3.73 4.32
N HIS A 54 -12.97 3.58 5.65
CA HIS A 54 -11.98 2.78 6.37
C HIS A 54 -12.44 1.33 6.46
N ARG A 55 -11.68 0.43 5.84
CA ARG A 55 -11.90 -1.01 5.83
C ARG A 55 -10.79 -1.69 6.62
N VAL A 56 -11.14 -2.77 7.31
CA VAL A 56 -10.16 -3.65 7.96
C VAL A 56 -10.44 -5.09 7.58
N ILE A 57 -9.36 -5.86 7.48
CA ILE A 57 -9.40 -7.31 7.30
C ILE A 57 -8.44 -7.93 8.30
N GLU A 58 -8.96 -8.85 9.10
CA GLU A 58 -8.18 -9.74 9.94
C GLU A 58 -7.79 -10.94 9.10
N LEU A 59 -6.49 -11.26 9.04
CA LEU A 59 -5.96 -12.33 8.18
C LEU A 59 -4.70 -12.94 8.78
N LEU A 60 -4.32 -14.13 8.31
CA LEU A 60 -3.07 -14.77 8.68
C LEU A 60 -1.92 -14.34 7.74
N ALA A 61 -0.68 -14.49 8.21
CA ALA A 61 0.50 -14.01 7.50
C ALA A 61 0.66 -14.65 6.10
N GLU A 62 0.31 -15.92 5.97
CA GLU A 62 0.33 -16.73 4.76
C GLU A 62 -0.71 -16.29 3.72
N GLU A 63 -1.86 -15.77 4.16
CA GLU A 63 -2.96 -15.35 3.29
C GLU A 63 -2.70 -13.96 2.69
N LYS A 64 -1.93 -13.15 3.41
CA LYS A 64 -1.73 -11.72 3.20
C LYS A 64 -1.45 -11.30 1.76
N LEU A 65 -0.58 -12.04 1.06
CA LEU A 65 -0.27 -11.75 -0.33
C LEU A 65 -1.44 -12.05 -1.25
N ASN A 66 -2.10 -13.19 -1.09
CA ASN A 66 -3.23 -13.60 -1.94
C ASN A 66 -4.42 -12.65 -1.76
N VAL A 67 -4.69 -12.24 -0.52
CA VAL A 67 -5.70 -11.24 -0.19
C VAL A 67 -5.36 -9.90 -0.87
N LEU A 68 -4.12 -9.42 -0.74
CA LEU A 68 -3.70 -8.20 -1.43
C LEU A 68 -3.93 -8.29 -2.95
N LEU A 69 -3.47 -9.37 -3.56
CA LEU A 69 -3.63 -9.60 -5.00
C LEU A 69 -5.10 -9.59 -5.42
N HIS A 70 -5.98 -10.19 -4.62
CA HIS A 70 -7.42 -10.21 -4.87
C HIS A 70 -8.05 -8.81 -4.89
N PHE A 71 -7.66 -7.93 -3.96
CA PHE A 71 -8.13 -6.54 -3.95
C PHE A 71 -7.53 -5.72 -5.09
N LEU A 72 -6.23 -5.87 -5.36
CA LEU A 72 -5.56 -5.14 -6.45
C LEU A 72 -6.14 -5.49 -7.82
N THR A 73 -6.56 -6.74 -8.05
CA THR A 73 -7.25 -7.12 -9.30
C THR A 73 -8.57 -6.36 -9.45
N ARG A 74 -9.34 -6.16 -8.36
CA ARG A 74 -10.62 -5.42 -8.37
C ARG A 74 -10.45 -3.92 -8.50
N PHE A 75 -9.42 -3.35 -7.89
CA PHE A 75 -9.08 -1.94 -8.08
C PHE A 75 -8.57 -1.63 -9.51
N GLY A 76 -8.15 -2.66 -10.24
CA GLY A 76 -7.76 -2.53 -11.65
C GLY A 76 -6.55 -1.63 -11.84
N ASN A 77 -6.70 -0.58 -12.64
CA ASN A 77 -5.64 0.38 -12.97
C ASN A 77 -5.68 1.66 -12.12
N GLN A 78 -6.54 1.73 -11.10
CA GLN A 78 -6.61 2.88 -10.22
C GLN A 78 -5.28 3.10 -9.49
N LYS A 79 -4.92 4.37 -9.26
CA LYS A 79 -3.71 4.71 -8.53
C LYS A 79 -3.88 4.44 -7.04
N GLY A 80 -2.93 3.76 -6.43
CA GLY A 80 -2.95 3.45 -5.00
C GLY A 80 -1.57 3.46 -4.36
N ILE A 81 -1.56 3.52 -3.02
CA ILE A 81 -0.34 3.44 -2.21
C ILE A 81 -0.45 2.26 -1.24
N ILE A 82 0.62 1.48 -1.13
CA ILE A 82 0.72 0.35 -0.22
C ILE A 82 1.84 0.64 0.80
N PHE A 83 1.47 0.77 2.07
CA PHE A 83 2.39 1.06 3.15
C PHE A 83 2.92 -0.21 3.82
N CYS A 84 4.24 -0.30 3.91
CA CYS A 84 4.94 -1.36 4.62
C CYS A 84 5.77 -0.79 5.78
N ARG A 85 5.95 -1.59 6.84
CA ARG A 85 6.73 -1.21 8.02
C ARG A 85 8.23 -1.03 7.70
N THR A 86 8.80 -1.94 6.91
CA THR A 86 10.26 -2.00 6.67
C THR A 86 10.62 -1.87 5.20
N LYS A 87 11.85 -1.41 4.93
CA LYS A 87 12.44 -1.35 3.58
C LYS A 87 12.48 -2.72 2.90
N THR A 88 12.82 -3.76 3.66
CA THR A 88 12.84 -5.14 3.17
C THR A 88 11.45 -5.61 2.78
N GLY A 89 10.43 -5.25 3.57
CA GLY A 89 9.03 -5.53 3.25
C GLY A 89 8.58 -4.86 1.95
N VAL A 90 8.95 -3.59 1.73
CA VAL A 90 8.70 -2.88 0.46
C VAL A 90 9.34 -3.62 -0.72
N GLN A 91 10.62 -3.98 -0.62
CA GLN A 91 11.35 -4.64 -1.70
C GLN A 91 10.83 -6.04 -2.01
N LYS A 92 10.51 -6.83 -0.98
CA LYS A 92 9.89 -8.15 -1.14
C LYS A 92 8.56 -8.03 -1.87
N LEU A 93 7.71 -7.11 -1.43
CA LEU A 93 6.40 -6.92 -2.03
C LEU A 93 6.47 -6.39 -3.46
N TYR A 94 7.42 -5.49 -3.75
CA TYR A 94 7.66 -4.99 -5.10
C TYR A 94 7.99 -6.13 -6.09
N LYS A 95 8.87 -7.07 -5.70
CA LYS A 95 9.18 -8.25 -6.51
C LYS A 95 7.95 -9.13 -6.74
N GLN A 96 7.16 -9.37 -5.70
CA GLN A 96 5.94 -10.20 -5.77
C GLN A 96 4.87 -9.59 -6.68
N LEU A 97 4.64 -8.28 -6.60
CA LEU A 97 3.68 -7.58 -7.45
C LEU A 97 4.16 -7.49 -8.91
N SER A 98 5.46 -7.24 -9.12
CA SER A 98 6.07 -7.23 -10.45
C SER A 98 5.98 -8.60 -11.13
N ALA A 99 6.20 -9.69 -10.39
CA ALA A 99 6.03 -11.05 -10.90
C ALA A 99 4.59 -11.34 -11.35
N ASN A 100 3.61 -10.74 -10.68
CA ASN A 100 2.18 -10.79 -11.05
C ASN A 100 1.76 -9.69 -12.04
N LYS A 101 2.73 -9.02 -12.68
CA LYS A 101 2.53 -8.05 -13.76
C LYS A 101 1.73 -6.80 -13.39
N PHE A 102 1.75 -6.42 -12.11
CA PHE A 102 1.28 -5.10 -11.67
C PHE A 102 2.34 -4.04 -11.97
N THR A 103 1.91 -2.85 -12.39
CA THR A 103 2.80 -1.70 -12.62
C THR A 103 3.00 -0.98 -11.29
N CYS A 104 4.16 -1.17 -10.68
CA CYS A 104 4.42 -0.67 -9.34
C CYS A 104 5.83 -0.07 -9.22
N GLY A 105 6.04 0.73 -8.18
CA GLY A 105 7.34 1.30 -7.83
C GLY A 105 7.54 1.30 -6.31
N ALA A 106 8.79 1.25 -5.86
CA ALA A 106 9.16 1.18 -4.45
C ALA A 106 9.90 2.44 -4.00
N ILE A 107 9.52 3.01 -2.86
CA ILE A 107 10.19 4.15 -2.23
C ILE A 107 10.45 3.85 -0.74
N HIS A 108 11.71 3.91 -0.32
CA HIS A 108 12.12 3.72 1.07
C HIS A 108 13.34 4.59 1.41
N GLY A 109 13.70 4.64 2.71
CA GLY A 109 14.79 5.43 3.28
C GLY A 109 16.10 5.37 2.48
N ASP A 110 16.53 4.16 2.13
CA ASP A 110 17.83 3.94 1.46
C ASP A 110 17.84 4.26 -0.04
N LEU A 111 16.71 4.63 -0.65
CA LEU A 111 16.68 4.92 -2.08
C LEU A 111 17.32 6.30 -2.35
N PRO A 112 18.34 6.41 -3.24
CA PRO A 112 18.91 7.69 -3.63
C PRO A 112 17.86 8.66 -4.17
N GLN A 113 18.01 9.95 -3.90
CA GLN A 113 17.00 10.97 -4.24
C GLN A 113 16.66 10.99 -5.75
N GLY A 114 17.64 10.81 -6.64
CA GLY A 114 17.39 10.73 -8.08
C GLY A 114 16.49 9.56 -8.49
N LEU A 115 16.66 8.39 -7.86
CA LEU A 115 15.79 7.24 -8.09
C LEU A 115 14.39 7.46 -7.48
N ARG A 116 14.30 8.11 -6.31
CA ARG A 116 13.01 8.50 -5.72
C ARG A 116 12.23 9.40 -6.68
N ASN A 117 12.88 10.43 -7.23
CA ASN A 117 12.26 11.34 -8.19
C ASN A 117 11.77 10.58 -9.43
N LYS A 118 12.60 9.71 -10.01
CA LYS A 118 12.22 8.89 -11.18
C LYS A 118 10.98 8.02 -10.93
N VAL A 119 10.92 7.31 -9.79
CA VAL A 119 9.76 6.50 -9.42
C VAL A 119 8.52 7.39 -9.26
N MET A 120 8.69 8.56 -8.64
CA MET A 120 7.60 9.51 -8.47
C MET A 120 7.08 10.10 -9.78
N ASP A 121 7.97 10.40 -10.72
CA ASP A 121 7.58 10.91 -12.04
C ASP A 121 6.83 9.84 -12.83
N GLN A 122 7.28 8.58 -12.78
CA GLN A 122 6.55 7.46 -13.34
C GLN A 122 5.16 7.29 -12.71
N TYR A 123 5.03 7.50 -11.40
CA TYR A 123 3.74 7.43 -10.70
C TYR A 123 2.80 8.57 -11.07
N ARG A 124 3.30 9.80 -11.13
CA ARG A 124 2.54 10.98 -11.53
C ARG A 124 2.04 10.85 -12.97
N ASN A 125 2.91 10.44 -13.89
CA ASN A 125 2.58 10.25 -15.30
C ASN A 125 1.71 9.01 -15.58
N GLY A 126 1.44 8.17 -14.57
CA GLY A 126 0.57 7.00 -14.69
C GLY A 126 1.24 5.75 -15.28
N ASN A 127 2.55 5.78 -15.52
CA ASN A 127 3.32 4.62 -15.98
C ASN A 127 3.34 3.50 -14.93
N ILE A 128 3.28 3.86 -13.65
CA ILE A 128 3.03 2.93 -12.55
C ILE A 128 1.77 3.36 -11.79
N SER A 129 0.92 2.39 -11.42
CA SER A 129 -0.32 2.65 -10.70
C SER A 129 -0.19 2.41 -9.19
N LEU A 130 0.78 1.59 -8.76
CA LEU A 130 0.97 1.25 -7.36
C LEU A 130 2.29 1.79 -6.81
N LEU A 131 2.22 2.53 -5.71
CA LEU A 131 3.41 2.98 -4.98
C LEU A 131 3.57 2.19 -3.68
N LEU A 132 4.67 1.49 -3.51
CA LEU A 132 5.01 0.80 -2.28
C LEU A 132 5.94 1.67 -1.45
N ALA A 133 5.58 1.98 -0.20
CA ALA A 133 6.32 2.94 0.60
C ALA A 133 6.49 2.56 2.07
N THR A 134 7.54 3.06 2.71
CA THR A 134 7.62 3.19 4.18
C THR A 134 7.18 4.59 4.62
N ASP A 135 6.82 4.75 5.90
CA ASP A 135 6.35 6.05 6.43
C ASP A 135 7.37 7.17 6.22
N ILE A 136 8.65 6.90 6.52
CA ILE A 136 9.75 7.86 6.40
C ILE A 136 9.90 8.33 4.95
N ALA A 137 9.72 7.43 3.99
CA ALA A 137 9.86 7.74 2.58
C ALA A 137 8.69 8.52 1.99
N SER A 138 7.52 8.48 2.64
CA SER A 138 6.30 9.15 2.16
C SER A 138 6.11 10.58 2.69
N ARG A 139 6.85 10.97 3.73
CA ARG A 139 6.83 12.34 4.27
C ARG A 139 7.60 13.27 3.31
N GLY A 140 6.91 14.30 2.83
CA GLY A 140 7.47 15.26 1.85
C GLY A 140 7.30 14.86 0.38
N VAL A 141 6.72 13.69 0.09
CA VAL A 141 6.38 13.31 -1.27
C VAL A 141 4.93 13.72 -1.55
N ASP A 142 4.74 14.58 -2.55
CA ASP A 142 3.44 15.04 -3.00
C ASP A 142 2.74 13.94 -3.83
N VAL A 143 2.27 12.92 -3.12
CA VAL A 143 1.48 11.79 -3.64
C VAL A 143 0.06 11.91 -3.12
N GLN A 144 -0.54 13.08 -3.33
CA GLN A 144 -1.92 13.33 -2.96
C GLN A 144 -2.85 12.73 -4.04
N GLU A 145 -4.09 12.42 -3.66
CA GLU A 145 -5.18 12.05 -4.58
C GLU A 145 -5.16 10.63 -5.16
N VAL A 146 -4.76 9.65 -4.35
CA VAL A 146 -4.86 8.24 -4.75
C VAL A 146 -6.26 7.70 -4.49
N ALA A 147 -6.73 6.77 -5.32
CA ALA A 147 -8.06 6.18 -5.17
C ALA A 147 -8.18 5.30 -3.92
N PHE A 148 -7.07 4.65 -3.55
CA PHE A 148 -7.01 3.80 -2.37
C PHE A 148 -5.64 3.79 -1.71
N VAL A 149 -5.65 3.52 -0.40
CA VAL A 149 -4.49 3.28 0.45
C VAL A 149 -4.64 1.90 1.07
N ILE A 150 -3.58 1.10 1.00
CA ILE A 150 -3.49 -0.20 1.68
C ILE A 150 -2.42 -0.10 2.75
N GLN A 151 -2.81 -0.31 4.00
CA GLN A 151 -1.89 -0.44 5.11
C GLN A 151 -1.53 -1.93 5.23
N TYR A 152 -0.57 -2.35 4.41
CA TYR A 152 -0.16 -3.75 4.34
C TYR A 152 0.46 -4.20 5.66
N HIS A 153 1.11 -3.30 6.40
CA HIS A 153 1.44 -3.52 7.81
C HIS A 153 0.71 -2.49 8.66
N LEU A 154 0.10 -2.94 9.77
CA LEU A 154 -0.54 -2.04 10.72
C LEU A 154 0.47 -0.96 11.19
N PRO A 155 0.12 0.33 11.11
CA PRO A 155 0.97 1.41 11.60
C PRO A 155 1.17 1.33 13.11
N ASP A 156 2.27 1.91 13.59
CA ASP A 156 2.60 1.85 15.01
C ASP A 156 1.81 2.82 15.89
N THR A 157 1.29 3.89 15.28
CA THR A 157 0.55 4.95 15.98
C THR A 157 -0.69 5.39 15.19
N SER A 158 -1.65 5.94 15.91
CA SER A 158 -2.87 6.56 15.36
C SER A 158 -2.54 7.79 14.48
N ASP A 159 -1.44 8.50 14.74
CA ASP A 159 -0.93 9.58 13.87
C ASP A 159 -0.41 9.04 12.54
N ALA A 160 0.35 7.94 12.57
CA ALA A 160 0.83 7.30 11.34
C ALA A 160 -0.34 6.77 10.51
N TYR A 161 -1.36 6.18 11.14
CA TYR A 161 -2.60 5.78 10.46
C TYR A 161 -3.26 6.95 9.74
N THR A 162 -3.42 8.09 10.42
CA THR A 162 -4.05 9.29 9.86
C THR A 162 -3.24 9.84 8.68
N HIS A 163 -1.92 9.90 8.78
CA HIS A 163 -1.06 10.35 7.69
C HIS A 163 -1.04 9.43 6.47
N ARG A 164 -1.18 8.11 6.67
CA ARG A 164 -1.26 7.12 5.60
C ARG A 164 -2.61 7.19 4.91
N SER A 165 -3.70 7.08 5.66
CA SER A 165 -5.06 7.12 5.11
C SER A 165 -5.37 8.47 4.46
N GLY A 166 -4.87 9.58 4.99
CA GLY A 166 -5.03 10.92 4.41
C GLY A 166 -4.36 11.15 3.05
N ARG A 167 -3.72 10.14 2.45
CA ARG A 167 -3.23 10.16 1.05
C ARG A 167 -4.36 9.98 0.04
N THR A 168 -5.48 9.39 0.47
CA THR A 168 -6.70 9.31 -0.32
C THR A 168 -7.75 10.33 0.15
N SER A 169 -8.84 10.46 -0.59
CA SER A 169 -9.96 11.38 -0.33
C SER A 169 -9.55 12.83 -0.05
N ARG A 170 -9.12 13.52 -1.11
CA ARG A 170 -8.99 14.99 -1.15
C ARG A 170 -9.77 15.50 -2.37
N ALA A 171 -10.24 16.75 -2.32
CA ALA A 171 -11.04 17.39 -3.38
C ALA A 171 -12.41 16.75 -3.70
N GLY A 172 -13.18 16.33 -2.68
CA GLY A 172 -14.59 15.94 -2.84
C GLY A 172 -14.87 14.52 -3.33
N LYS A 173 -13.84 13.71 -3.60
CA LYS A 173 -13.96 12.29 -3.96
C LYS A 173 -13.87 11.36 -2.74
N THR A 174 -14.60 10.25 -2.79
CA THR A 174 -14.47 9.17 -1.81
C THR A 174 -13.19 8.39 -2.04
N GLY A 175 -12.55 7.94 -0.97
CA GLY A 175 -11.29 7.21 -1.00
C GLY A 175 -11.33 5.99 -0.09
N ILE A 176 -10.60 4.93 -0.42
CA ILE A 176 -10.59 3.70 0.38
C ILE A 176 -9.30 3.60 1.20
N SER A 177 -9.40 3.32 2.49
CA SER A 177 -8.26 2.94 3.33
C SER A 177 -8.46 1.51 3.85
N LEU A 178 -7.79 0.54 3.23
CA LEU A 178 -7.83 -0.87 3.62
C LEU A 178 -6.66 -1.20 4.56
N THR A 179 -6.96 -1.78 5.72
CA THR A 179 -5.96 -2.10 6.75
C THR A 179 -5.89 -3.60 6.96
N PHE A 180 -4.68 -4.17 6.87
CA PHE A 180 -4.44 -5.57 7.18
C PHE A 180 -4.00 -5.68 8.63
N VAL A 181 -4.65 -6.55 9.39
CA VAL A 181 -4.38 -6.77 10.81
C VAL A 181 -4.20 -8.27 11.03
N PHE A 182 -3.15 -8.64 11.76
CA PHE A 182 -2.99 -10.01 12.24
C PHE A 182 -3.69 -10.19 13.59
N PRO A 183 -4.08 -11.43 13.97
CA PRO A 183 -4.71 -11.68 15.27
C PRO A 183 -3.94 -11.08 16.45
N GLU A 184 -2.61 -11.20 16.46
CA GLU A 184 -1.74 -10.63 17.50
C GLU A 184 -1.64 -9.09 17.47
N GLU A 185 -2.05 -8.43 16.39
CA GLU A 185 -2.07 -6.97 16.24
C GLU A 185 -3.44 -6.36 16.61
N MET A 186 -4.44 -7.17 16.99
CA MET A 186 -5.82 -6.72 17.22
C MET A 186 -5.98 -5.75 18.39
N GLU A 187 -5.25 -5.95 19.48
CA GLU A 187 -5.28 -5.01 20.63
C GLU A 187 -4.84 -3.60 20.20
N LYS A 188 -3.71 -3.53 19.48
CA LYS A 188 -3.18 -2.28 18.93
C LYS A 188 -4.12 -1.65 17.92
N TRP A 189 -4.74 -2.46 17.05
CA TRP A 189 -5.75 -1.97 16.11
C TRP A 189 -6.94 -1.34 16.84
N ASN A 190 -7.45 -2.00 17.88
CA ASN A 190 -8.56 -1.49 18.70
C ASN A 190 -8.20 -0.16 19.37
N GLN A 191 -6.95 0.00 19.84
CA GLN A 191 -6.48 1.27 20.37
C GLN A 191 -6.48 2.37 19.31
N ILE A 192 -5.95 2.11 18.10
CA ILE A 192 -5.95 3.07 16.99
C ILE A 192 -7.38 3.46 16.59
N LYS A 193 -8.28 2.48 16.49
CA LYS A 193 -9.71 2.69 16.18
C LYS A 193 -10.37 3.60 17.22
N LYS A 194 -10.12 3.36 18.50
CA LYS A 194 -10.66 4.16 19.62
C LYS A 194 -10.09 5.58 19.62
N ASP A 195 -8.78 5.73 19.50
CA ASP A 195 -8.06 7.01 19.52
C ASP A 195 -8.52 7.99 18.43
N LEU A 196 -8.95 7.45 17.30
CA LEU A 196 -9.35 8.19 16.11
C LEU A 196 -10.86 8.21 15.90
N ASN A 197 -11.63 7.51 16.76
CA ASN A 197 -13.07 7.34 16.64
C ASN A 197 -13.51 6.93 15.22
N LEU A 198 -12.82 5.92 14.66
CA LEU A 198 -13.03 5.48 13.27
C LEU A 198 -14.33 4.69 13.12
N LYS A 199 -15.12 5.02 12.10
CA LYS A 199 -16.14 4.10 11.56
C LYS A 199 -15.44 3.09 10.65
N ILE A 200 -15.40 1.83 11.06
CA ILE A 200 -14.69 0.76 10.37
C ILE A 200 -15.68 -0.22 9.76
N ILE A 201 -15.45 -0.58 8.50
CA ILE A 201 -16.11 -1.70 7.82
C ILE A 201 -15.17 -2.91 7.92
N GLN A 202 -15.60 -3.95 8.65
CA GLN A 202 -14.92 -5.24 8.66
C GLN A 202 -15.19 -5.94 7.32
N ILE A 203 -14.14 -6.48 6.71
CA ILE A 203 -14.25 -7.33 5.52
C ILE A 203 -13.61 -8.66 5.84
N ASP A 204 -14.29 -9.73 5.45
CA ASP A 204 -13.78 -11.08 5.59
C ASP A 204 -12.70 -11.39 4.55
N VAL A 205 -11.83 -12.33 4.90
CA VAL A 205 -10.87 -12.90 3.96
C VAL A 205 -11.63 -13.51 2.77
N PRO A 206 -11.26 -13.19 1.52
CA PRO A 206 -11.87 -13.81 0.35
C PRO A 206 -11.81 -15.33 0.43
N SER A 207 -12.90 -15.99 0.05
CA SER A 207 -12.99 -17.45 0.13
C SER A 207 -11.88 -18.14 -0.69
N VAL A 208 -11.59 -19.40 -0.37
CA VAL A 208 -10.63 -20.22 -1.14
C VAL A 208 -10.98 -20.22 -2.63
N LYS A 209 -12.28 -20.30 -2.96
CA LYS A 209 -12.79 -20.23 -4.33
C LYS A 209 -12.47 -18.88 -4.98
N ASP A 210 -12.72 -17.78 -4.29
CA ASP A 210 -12.44 -16.44 -4.80
C ASP A 210 -10.94 -16.19 -5.02
N GLN A 211 -10.10 -16.72 -4.13
CA GLN A 211 -8.65 -16.65 -4.28
C GLN A 211 -8.18 -17.48 -5.46
N LEU A 212 -8.73 -18.69 -5.67
CA LEU A 212 -8.41 -19.55 -6.80
C LEU A 212 -8.79 -18.89 -8.13
N VAL A 213 -10.00 -18.31 -8.22
CA VAL A 213 -10.44 -17.54 -9.40
C VAL A 213 -9.50 -16.36 -9.65
N ASN A 214 -9.10 -15.62 -8.60
CA ASN A 214 -8.16 -14.51 -8.76
C ASN A 214 -6.79 -14.96 -9.26
N LYS A 215 -6.26 -16.11 -8.80
CA LYS A 215 -5.01 -16.69 -9.32
C LYS A 215 -5.12 -16.99 -10.81
N ALA A 216 -6.24 -17.54 -11.26
CA ALA A 216 -6.49 -17.81 -12.68
C ALA A 216 -6.52 -16.51 -13.52
N ILE A 217 -7.16 -15.45 -13.01
CA ILE A 217 -7.17 -14.12 -13.66
C ILE A 217 -5.74 -13.58 -13.80
N LEU A 218 -4.92 -13.70 -12.74
CA LEU A 218 -3.52 -13.26 -12.78
C LEU A 218 -2.66 -14.11 -13.72
N TRP A 219 -2.95 -15.41 -13.83
CA TRP A 219 -2.32 -16.28 -14.83
C TRP A 219 -2.66 -15.83 -16.25
N GLY A 220 -3.93 -15.56 -16.55
CA GLY A 220 -4.33 -14.97 -17.84
C GLY A 220 -3.61 -13.64 -18.14
N ARG A 221 -3.48 -12.75 -17.15
CA ARG A 221 -2.69 -11.52 -17.28
C ARG A 221 -1.20 -11.79 -17.58
N LYS A 222 -0.61 -12.85 -17.04
CA LYS A 222 0.77 -13.25 -17.33
C LYS A 222 0.92 -13.75 -18.77
N ILE A 223 -0.03 -14.57 -19.24
CA ILE A 223 -0.07 -15.05 -20.63
C ILE A 223 -0.15 -13.86 -21.60
N ALA A 224 -1.10 -12.95 -21.38
CA ALA A 224 -1.32 -11.79 -22.25
C ALA A 224 -0.09 -10.86 -22.35
N LYS A 225 0.78 -10.82 -21.33
CA LYS A 225 2.00 -10.01 -21.29
C LYS A 225 3.28 -10.81 -21.58
N SER A 226 3.15 -12.09 -21.89
CA SER A 226 4.29 -12.95 -22.22
C SER A 226 4.82 -12.61 -23.61
N LYS A 227 6.13 -12.74 -23.80
CA LYS A 227 6.73 -12.64 -25.14
C LYS A 227 6.48 -13.95 -25.88
N PRO A 228 6.21 -13.92 -27.20
CA PRO A 228 6.18 -15.12 -28.02
C PRO A 228 7.48 -15.92 -27.88
N LEU A 229 7.41 -17.24 -28.04
CA LEU A 229 8.54 -18.15 -27.86
C LEU A 229 9.76 -17.85 -28.76
N GLY A 230 9.59 -17.07 -29.82
CA GLY A 230 10.65 -16.72 -30.77
C GLY A 230 11.19 -17.94 -31.51
N ALA A 231 12.49 -17.92 -31.82
CA ALA A 231 13.20 -19.00 -32.53
C ALA A 231 13.61 -20.19 -31.64
N LYS A 232 13.12 -20.27 -30.39
CA LYS A 232 13.49 -21.36 -29.47
C LYS A 232 12.91 -22.72 -29.86
N ILE A 233 11.83 -22.70 -30.64
CA ILE A 233 11.17 -23.87 -31.21
C ILE A 233 11.05 -23.60 -32.70
N ASP A 234 11.31 -24.62 -33.51
CA ASP A 234 11.20 -24.56 -34.97
C ASP A 234 9.73 -24.39 -35.42
N ASP A 235 9.53 -23.96 -36.65
CA ASP A 235 8.18 -23.66 -37.13
C ASP A 235 7.34 -24.91 -37.40
N SER A 236 7.95 -26.07 -37.63
CA SER A 236 7.22 -27.35 -37.77
C SER A 236 6.59 -27.74 -36.44
N SER A 237 7.36 -27.75 -35.35
CA SER A 237 6.86 -28.05 -34.01
C SER A 237 5.75 -27.08 -33.55
N LYS A 238 5.83 -25.80 -33.95
CA LYS A 238 4.74 -24.84 -33.69
C LYS A 238 3.47 -25.17 -34.47
N GLU A 239 3.62 -25.63 -35.71
CA GLU A 239 2.48 -26.00 -36.55
C GLU A 239 1.82 -27.29 -36.08
N ASP A 240 2.61 -28.27 -35.64
CA ASP A 240 2.10 -29.50 -35.02
C ASP A 240 1.27 -29.17 -33.78
N PHE A 241 1.74 -28.27 -32.91
CA PHE A 241 0.98 -27.83 -31.74
C PHE A 241 -0.34 -27.11 -32.12
N LYS A 242 -0.32 -26.26 -33.16
CA LYS A 242 -1.55 -25.62 -33.65
C LYS A 242 -2.52 -26.64 -34.21
N ASN A 243 -2.04 -27.66 -34.91
CA ASN A 243 -2.87 -28.72 -35.49
C ASN A 243 -3.65 -29.51 -34.43
N GLU A 244 -3.06 -29.73 -33.26
CA GLU A 244 -3.76 -30.35 -32.13
C GLU A 244 -4.91 -29.48 -31.60
N LEU A 245 -4.82 -28.16 -31.72
CA LEU A 245 -5.80 -27.21 -31.18
C LEU A 245 -6.78 -26.63 -32.23
N LYS A 246 -6.54 -26.84 -33.53
CA LYS A 246 -7.29 -26.17 -34.62
C LYS A 246 -8.79 -26.46 -34.65
N HIS A 247 -9.21 -27.56 -34.04
CA HIS A 247 -10.60 -27.97 -33.97
C HIS A 247 -11.39 -27.25 -32.86
N LEU A 248 -10.70 -26.50 -31.99
CA LEU A 248 -11.32 -25.74 -30.91
C LEU A 248 -11.60 -24.31 -31.33
N SER A 249 -12.79 -23.83 -31.00
CA SER A 249 -13.09 -22.40 -31.02
C SER A 249 -12.25 -21.65 -29.98
N LYS A 250 -12.19 -20.32 -30.14
CA LYS A 250 -11.46 -19.45 -29.19
C LYS A 250 -12.06 -19.56 -27.78
N GLU A 251 -13.38 -19.61 -27.69
CA GLU A 251 -14.12 -19.74 -26.43
C GLU A 251 -13.81 -21.08 -25.76
N GLU A 252 -13.86 -22.19 -26.49
CA GLU A 252 -13.52 -23.53 -25.98
C GLU A 252 -12.05 -23.62 -25.53
N LEU A 253 -11.14 -22.99 -26.27
CA LEU A 253 -9.73 -22.93 -25.89
C LEU A 253 -9.55 -22.21 -24.55
N ILE A 254 -10.20 -21.05 -24.36
CA ILE A 254 -10.15 -20.28 -23.10
C ILE A 254 -10.72 -21.10 -21.95
N GLU A 255 -11.85 -21.77 -22.15
CA GLU A 255 -12.49 -22.60 -21.13
C GLU A 255 -11.61 -23.80 -20.75
N LYS A 256 -11.05 -24.51 -21.73
CA LYS A 256 -10.12 -25.63 -21.49
C LYS A 256 -8.83 -25.18 -20.82
N MET A 257 -8.29 -24.01 -21.18
CA MET A 257 -7.12 -23.43 -20.51
C MET A 257 -7.41 -23.14 -19.05
N LEU A 258 -8.55 -22.51 -18.75
CA LEU A 258 -8.96 -22.25 -17.37
C LEU A 258 -9.17 -23.55 -16.59
N ALA A 259 -9.86 -24.53 -17.17
CA ALA A 259 -10.09 -25.83 -16.55
C ALA A 259 -8.78 -26.58 -16.25
N THR A 260 -7.81 -26.55 -17.17
CA THR A 260 -6.49 -27.17 -16.94
C THR A 260 -5.73 -26.45 -15.83
N TYR A 261 -5.70 -25.11 -15.83
CA TYR A 261 -5.07 -24.35 -14.75
C TYR A 261 -5.70 -24.68 -13.38
N LEU A 262 -7.03 -24.71 -13.28
CA LEU A 262 -7.73 -25.00 -12.03
C LEU A 262 -7.43 -26.42 -11.52
N ARG A 263 -7.36 -27.41 -12.42
CA ARG A 263 -6.99 -28.79 -12.07
C ARG A 263 -5.57 -28.88 -11.53
N GLU A 264 -4.61 -28.20 -12.17
CA GLU A 264 -3.21 -28.17 -11.72
C GLU A 264 -3.00 -27.48 -10.37
N GLN A 265 -3.91 -26.62 -9.94
CA GLN A 265 -3.83 -25.97 -8.62
C GLN A 265 -4.55 -26.75 -7.51
N GLN A 266 -5.30 -27.80 -7.85
CA GLN A 266 -6.03 -28.65 -6.91
C GLN A 266 -5.32 -29.98 -6.62
N GLY A 267 -4.36 -30.38 -7.47
CA GLY A 267 -3.43 -31.50 -7.22
C GLY A 267 -2.15 -31.03 -6.56
#